data_AF-A0A953L4L2-F1
#
_entry.id   AF-A0A953L4L2-F1
#
_cell.length_a   1.000
_cell.length_b   1.000
_cell.length_c   1.000
_cell.angle_alpha   90.00
_cell.angle_beta   90.00
_cell.angle_gamma   90.00
#
_symmetry.space_group_name_H-M   'P 1'
#
loop_
_entity.id
_entity.type
_entity.pdbx_description
1 polymer ?
#
loop_
_entity_poly.entity_id
_entity_poly.type
_entity_poly.pdbx_seq_one_letter_code
_entity_poly.pdbx_strand_id
1 'polypeptide(L)'
;MKTFETLRQSSITSHSSSSPVFFRLGQAADKKAFEDLLASGRVAFLYDEIEGQIKELIKSLHPSAKLTAADYEHKMQEHLAGRESGEYGVWVFFPMEREDGPPAG
;
A
#
# COMPACT_ATOMS: atom_id res chain seq x y z
N MET A 1 14.62 -6.04 39.47
CA MET A 1 13.51 -6.40 38.57
C MET A 1 12.73 -5.12 38.28
N LYS A 2 12.64 -4.68 37.02
CA LYS A 2 11.82 -3.52 36.66
C LYS A 2 10.36 -3.98 36.55
N THR A 3 9.44 -3.33 37.25
CA THR A 3 8.00 -3.64 37.25
C THR A 3 7.38 -3.31 35.88
N PHE A 4 6.35 -4.07 35.48
CA PHE A 4 5.60 -3.89 34.22
C PHE A 4 5.15 -2.45 33.98
N GLU A 5 4.86 -1.74 35.07
CA GLU A 5 4.44 -0.33 35.09
C GLU A 5 5.54 0.62 34.61
N THR A 6 6.81 0.33 34.91
CA THR A 6 7.97 1.12 34.45
C THR A 6 8.19 0.97 32.94
N LEU A 7 7.88 -0.20 32.37
CA LEU A 7 8.00 -0.43 30.91
C LEU A 7 6.91 0.31 30.11
N ARG A 8 5.71 0.47 30.69
CA ARG A 8 4.60 1.19 30.05
C ARG A 8 4.80 2.70 30.02
N GLN A 9 5.50 3.27 31.00
CA GLN A 9 5.79 4.70 31.06
C GLN A 9 6.95 5.13 30.13
N SER A 10 7.70 4.16 29.58
CA SER A 10 8.91 4.41 28.77
C SER A 10 8.65 4.53 27.26
N SER A 11 7.41 4.33 26.79
CA SER A 11 7.08 4.40 25.35
C SER A 11 6.56 5.78 24.91
N ILE A 12 6.42 6.73 25.85
CA ILE A 12 6.03 8.12 25.54
C ILE A 12 7.29 8.97 25.41
N THR A 13 8.19 8.54 24.52
CA THR A 13 9.25 9.39 23.98
C THR A 13 9.02 9.41 22.48
N SER A 14 8.28 10.44 22.05
CA SER A 14 8.13 10.96 20.69
C SER A 14 8.25 9.93 19.55
N HIS A 15 7.27 9.04 19.39
CA HIS A 15 7.02 8.46 18.08
C HIS A 15 6.14 9.45 17.32
N SER A 16 6.75 10.20 16.43
CA SER A 16 6.08 10.90 15.35
C SER A 16 5.15 9.94 14.62
N SER A 17 3.85 10.05 14.93
CA SER A 17 2.82 9.19 14.36
C SER A 17 2.57 9.58 12.91
N SER A 18 3.45 9.14 12.01
CA SER A 18 3.23 9.22 10.57
C SER A 18 1.97 8.44 10.21
N SER A 19 0.87 9.18 10.01
CA SER A 19 -0.40 8.59 9.63
C SER A 19 -0.36 8.19 8.15
N PRO A 20 -0.86 6.98 7.79
CA PRO A 20 -0.91 6.56 6.40
C PRO A 20 -1.83 7.48 5.59
N VAL A 21 -1.41 7.80 4.37
CA VAL A 21 -2.22 8.53 3.40
C VAL A 21 -2.72 7.56 2.35
N PHE A 22 -4.03 7.50 2.14
CA PHE A 22 -4.68 6.58 1.22
C PHE A 22 -5.04 7.28 -0.08
N PHE A 23 -4.85 6.62 -1.22
CA PHE A 23 -5.26 7.11 -2.54
C PHE A 23 -6.10 6.04 -3.25
N ARG A 24 -7.29 6.43 -3.72
CA ARG A 24 -8.19 5.62 -4.55
C ARG A 24 -8.17 6.18 -5.96
N LEU A 25 -7.39 5.56 -6.85
CA LEU A 25 -7.13 6.15 -8.18
C LEU A 25 -8.37 6.22 -9.08
N GLY A 26 -9.45 5.49 -8.77
CA GLY A 26 -10.76 5.70 -9.41
C GLY A 26 -11.41 7.07 -9.09
N GLN A 27 -10.87 7.83 -8.14
CA GLN A 27 -11.27 9.21 -7.85
C GLN A 27 -10.24 10.18 -8.42
N ALA A 28 -10.70 11.13 -9.24
CA ALA A 28 -9.80 12.06 -9.94
C ALA A 28 -8.90 12.88 -9.00
N ALA A 29 -9.41 13.27 -7.83
CA ALA A 29 -8.64 14.03 -6.84
C ALA A 29 -7.49 13.21 -6.25
N ASP A 30 -7.77 11.97 -5.83
CA ASP A 30 -6.76 11.06 -5.28
C ASP A 30 -5.73 10.66 -6.33
N LYS A 31 -6.18 10.44 -7.58
CA LYS A 31 -5.29 10.14 -8.71
C LYS A 31 -4.27 11.26 -8.92
N LYS A 32 -4.76 12.50 -8.98
CA LYS A 32 -3.90 13.68 -9.08
C LYS A 32 -2.93 13.79 -7.88
N ALA A 33 -3.42 13.61 -6.65
CA ALA A 33 -2.59 13.72 -5.46
C ALA A 33 -1.49 12.62 -5.40
N PHE A 34 -1.80 11.43 -5.89
CA PHE A 34 -0.84 10.33 -6.01
C PHE A 34 0.24 10.64 -7.06
N GLU A 35 -0.15 11.14 -8.23
CA GLU A 35 0.77 11.58 -9.29
C GLU A 35 1.70 12.72 -8.79
N ASP A 36 1.14 13.71 -8.08
CA ASP A 36 1.90 14.80 -7.48
C ASP A 36 2.90 14.28 -6.43
N LEU A 37 2.51 13.29 -5.59
CA LEU A 37 3.38 12.66 -4.60
C LEU A 37 4.56 11.92 -5.26
N LEU A 38 4.31 11.19 -6.34
CA LEU A 38 5.37 10.51 -7.10
C LEU A 38 6.33 11.53 -7.72
N ALA A 39 5.80 12.60 -8.30
CA ALA A 39 6.60 13.68 -8.88
C ALA A 39 7.43 14.46 -7.85
N SER A 40 7.01 14.49 -6.59
CA SER A 40 7.70 15.23 -5.53
C SER A 40 9.01 14.57 -5.07
N GLY A 41 9.35 13.37 -5.54
CA GLY A 41 10.55 12.62 -5.11
C GLY A 41 10.54 12.14 -3.65
N ARG A 42 9.39 12.24 -2.96
CA ARG A 42 9.26 11.81 -1.56
C ARG A 42 9.12 10.30 -1.41
N VAL A 43 8.71 9.62 -2.47
CA VAL A 43 8.55 8.17 -2.52
C VAL A 43 9.91 7.51 -2.74
N ALA A 44 10.46 6.87 -1.71
CA ALA A 44 11.71 6.14 -1.82
C ALA A 44 11.53 4.77 -2.50
N PHE A 45 10.40 4.11 -2.24
CA PHE A 45 10.07 2.79 -2.78
C PHE A 45 8.59 2.75 -3.17
N LEU A 46 8.31 2.14 -4.31
CA LEU A 46 6.96 1.86 -4.79
C LEU A 46 6.79 0.34 -4.87
N TYR A 47 5.78 -0.19 -4.19
CA TYR A 47 5.46 -1.61 -4.17
C TYR A 47 4.07 -1.80 -4.77
N ASP A 48 4.00 -2.51 -5.90
CA ASP A 48 2.75 -2.88 -6.56
C ASP A 48 2.61 -4.40 -6.55
N GLU A 49 1.67 -4.90 -5.74
CA GLU A 49 1.38 -6.33 -5.60
C GLU A 49 -0.08 -6.63 -5.98
N ILE A 50 -0.77 -5.69 -6.63
CA ILE A 50 -2.22 -5.82 -6.84
C ILE A 50 -2.57 -7.02 -7.71
N GLU A 51 -1.76 -7.34 -8.72
CA GLU A 51 -1.97 -8.49 -9.58
C GLU A 51 -1.88 -9.81 -8.80
N GLY A 52 -0.86 -9.95 -7.95
CA GLY A 52 -0.68 -11.12 -7.08
C GLY A 52 -1.82 -11.26 -6.08
N GLN A 53 -2.26 -10.16 -5.47
CA GLN A 53 -3.39 -10.14 -4.54
C GLN A 53 -4.70 -10.56 -5.23
N ILE A 54 -4.96 -10.08 -6.46
CA ILE A 54 -6.15 -10.47 -7.22
C ILE A 54 -6.08 -11.97 -7.59
N LYS A 55 -4.91 -12.50 -7.97
CA LYS A 55 -4.76 -13.94 -8.24
C LYS A 55 -5.07 -14.80 -7.02
N GLU A 56 -4.60 -14.42 -5.84
CA GLU A 56 -4.89 -15.11 -4.58
C GLU A 56 -6.37 -14.98 -4.18
N LEU A 57 -7.01 -13.84 -4.45
CA LEU A 57 -8.45 -13.68 -4.29
C LEU A 57 -9.21 -14.64 -5.21
N ILE A 58 -8.86 -14.70 -6.50
CA ILE A 58 -9.51 -15.60 -7.47
C ILE A 58 -9.39 -17.07 -7.05
N LYS A 59 -8.21 -17.50 -6.57
CA LYS A 59 -8.00 -18.83 -5.98
C LYS A 59 -8.95 -19.08 -4.82
N SER A 60 -9.04 -18.12 -3.90
CA SER A 60 -9.87 -18.23 -2.69
C SER A 60 -11.36 -18.32 -3.03
N LEU A 61 -11.80 -17.67 -4.10
CA LEU A 61 -13.17 -17.76 -4.62
C LEU A 61 -13.45 -19.08 -5.37
N HIS A 62 -12.41 -19.81 -5.81
CA HIS A 62 -12.53 -21.05 -6.57
C HIS A 62 -11.70 -22.20 -5.94
N PRO A 63 -11.91 -22.54 -4.66
CA PRO A 63 -11.00 -23.39 -3.89
C PRO A 63 -10.87 -24.83 -4.43
N SER A 64 -11.85 -25.32 -5.18
CA SER A 64 -11.84 -26.66 -5.77
C SER A 64 -11.38 -26.70 -7.24
N ALA A 65 -11.14 -25.54 -7.86
CA ALA A 65 -10.76 -25.47 -9.26
C ALA A 65 -9.24 -25.56 -9.43
N LYS A 66 -8.79 -26.32 -10.43
CA LYS A 66 -7.40 -26.24 -10.92
C LYS A 66 -7.35 -25.16 -12.00
N LEU A 67 -7.04 -23.94 -11.60
CA LEU A 67 -6.95 -22.79 -12.51
C LEU A 67 -5.63 -22.83 -13.30
N THR A 68 -5.74 -22.74 -14.62
CA THR A 68 -4.63 -22.53 -15.55
C THR A 68 -4.29 -21.04 -15.65
N ALA A 69 -3.17 -20.70 -16.31
CA ALA A 69 -2.81 -19.31 -16.56
C ALA A 69 -3.90 -18.54 -17.35
N ALA A 70 -4.52 -19.19 -18.34
CA ALA A 70 -5.60 -18.60 -19.12
C ALA A 70 -6.87 -18.36 -18.28
N ASP A 71 -7.16 -19.26 -17.33
CA ASP A 71 -8.29 -19.07 -16.41
C ASP A 71 -8.08 -17.86 -15.50
N TYR A 72 -6.86 -17.64 -15.01
CA TYR A 72 -6.54 -16.44 -14.23
C TYR A 72 -6.74 -15.18 -15.05
N GLU A 73 -6.19 -15.12 -16.27
CA GLU A 73 -6.34 -13.94 -17.12
C GLU A 73 -7.82 -13.61 -17.34
N HIS A 74 -8.62 -14.58 -17.77
CA HIS A 74 -10.05 -14.38 -17.99
C HIS A 74 -10.77 -13.92 -16.71
N LYS A 75 -10.54 -14.60 -15.58
CA LYS A 75 -11.19 -14.27 -14.30
C LYS A 75 -10.75 -12.93 -13.73
N MET A 76 -9.49 -12.53 -13.98
CA MET A 76 -8.99 -11.21 -13.61
C MET A 76 -9.68 -10.11 -14.40
N GLN A 77 -9.80 -10.27 -15.71
CA GLN A 77 -10.52 -9.32 -16.56
C GLN A 77 -11.99 -9.19 -16.14
N GLU A 78 -12.65 -10.32 -15.87
CA GLU A 78 -14.02 -10.37 -15.37
C GLU A 78 -14.16 -9.66 -14.02
N HIS A 79 -13.25 -9.92 -13.08
CA HIS A 79 -13.26 -9.34 -11.73
C HIS A 79 -12.95 -7.84 -11.71
N LEU A 80 -12.04 -7.39 -12.56
CA LEU A 80 -11.71 -5.97 -12.71
C LEU A 80 -12.86 -5.20 -13.39
N ALA A 81 -13.67 -5.88 -14.20
CA ALA A 81 -14.83 -5.31 -14.89
C ALA A 81 -14.48 -4.05 -15.71
N GLY A 82 -13.36 -4.11 -16.43
CA GLY A 82 -12.86 -3.01 -17.27
C GLY A 82 -12.15 -1.89 -16.51
N ARG A 83 -11.93 -2.02 -15.20
CA ARG A 83 -11.07 -1.11 -14.44
C ARG A 83 -9.61 -1.48 -14.61
N GLU A 84 -8.75 -0.47 -14.68
CA GLU A 84 -7.30 -0.67 -14.54
C GLU A 84 -6.98 -1.25 -13.16
N SER A 85 -5.98 -2.13 -13.10
CA SER A 85 -5.59 -2.81 -11.86
C SER A 85 -5.20 -1.83 -10.75
N GLY A 86 -4.52 -0.74 -11.09
CA GLY A 86 -4.16 0.33 -10.17
C GLY A 86 -5.35 1.13 -9.61
N GLU A 87 -6.51 1.10 -10.29
CA GLU A 87 -7.75 1.76 -9.84
C GLU A 87 -8.67 0.82 -9.04
N TYR A 88 -8.43 -0.49 -9.12
CA TYR A 88 -9.14 -1.50 -8.34
C TYR A 88 -8.75 -1.47 -6.85
N GLY A 89 -7.46 -1.30 -6.58
CA GLY A 89 -6.87 -1.30 -5.25
C GLY A 89 -6.89 0.05 -4.53
N VAL A 90 -6.15 0.12 -3.43
CA VAL A 90 -5.87 1.35 -2.67
C VAL A 90 -4.37 1.48 -2.53
N TRP A 91 -3.84 2.65 -2.92
CA TRP A 91 -2.45 2.98 -2.69
C TRP A 91 -2.30 3.62 -1.31
N VAL A 92 -1.24 3.27 -0.60
CA VAL A 92 -0.97 3.78 0.75
C VAL A 92 0.44 4.33 0.80
N PHE A 93 0.57 5.60 1.14
CA PHE A 93 1.85 6.24 1.40
C PHE A 93 2.09 6.31 2.90
N PHE A 94 3.24 5.79 3.32
CA PHE A 94 3.75 5.92 4.67
C PHE A 94 4.86 6.98 4.67
N PRO A 95 4.60 8.20 5.17
CA PRO A 95 5.63 9.22 5.25
C PRO A 95 6.67 8.77 6.26
N MET A 96 7.89 8.49 5.80
CA MET A 96 9.01 8.38 6.73
C MET A 96 9.46 9.78 7.10
N GLU A 97 9.66 10.03 8.39
CA GLU A 97 10.47 11.17 8.80
C GLU A 97 11.88 10.90 8.28
N ARG A 98 12.30 11.67 7.28
CA ARG A 98 13.73 11.77 7.02
C ARG A 98 14.28 12.56 8.20
N GLU A 99 15.25 11.98 8.90
CA GLU A 99 16.11 12.78 9.77
C GLU A 99 16.88 13.70 8.82
N ASP A 100 16.41 14.93 8.68
CA ASP A 100 17.07 15.98 7.91
C ASP A 100 18.34 16.40 8.66
N GLY A 101 19.33 15.51 8.72
CA GLY A 101 20.67 15.86 9.16
C GLY A 101 21.29 16.81 8.13
N PRO A 102 21.92 17.93 8.55
CA PRO A 102 22.57 18.83 7.60
C PRO A 102 23.62 18.06 6.79
N PRO A 103 23.82 18.41 5.51
CA PRO A 103 24.90 17.80 4.72
C PRO A 103 26.21 17.99 5.49
N ALA A 104 26.96 16.91 5.68
CA ALA A 104 28.31 16.99 6.23
C ALA A 104 29.11 17.96 5.35
N GLY A 105 29.40 19.13 5.91
CA GLY A 105 30.23 20.16 5.28
C GLY A 105 31.71 19.82 5.32
#